data_AF-A0A4Q1TJZ7-F1
#
_entry.id   AF-A0A4Q1TJZ7-F1
#
_cell.length_a   1.000
_cell.length_b   1.000
_cell.length_c   1.000
_cell.angle_alpha   90.00
_cell.angle_beta   90.00
_cell.angle_gamma   90.00
#
_symmetry.space_group_name_H-M   'P 1'
#
loop_
_entity.id
_entity.type
_entity.pdbx_description
1 polymer ?
#
loop_
_entity_poly.entity_id
_entity_poly.type
_entity_poly.pdbx_seq_one_letter_code
_entity_poly.pdbx_strand_id
1 'polypeptide(L)'
;MIKASLLQFRYSWRVWVTAGFVFMVAGWLVGFCMTGFVGLDTLSGLVDDPKPLFIIPMIFGSMALFFVLGGVIRGVLRILRQDYELWAILGAAPRQITLLVAAQLAFLGSIGGFMGYFLGIMTVTPFYGLLQQLFGQKWLPNAPFHFSLMGLIETCAIVTVTCFVSGLAKTRGALKRIGTSHRHRYIHLSFILGGLAFLVLLSAAVRIILQPAVKQTFDQMTQRAGNQFFLAFVALAFLQLAAGRQLLAHFFAFLKQYLPSKRQAIIGTASYQVIANSERLATMLVPILAVQTLGIGLYISLYGFTPAGQVDVQNALLSFIVYVGAPVIIVVANIVSVAMLRGRQQGANLNQLHQIGFTTGQLMLERLSESIICSVGFYVVAVVGNLSLYGLLATACAKAGLTVNIDLGLMFLLPCLMAIAVGLILFGIDWIGIQRWAVLFRNR
;
A
#
# COMPACT_ATOMS: atom_id res chain seq x y z
N MET A 1 -22.37 -12.76 20.19
CA MET A 1 -21.15 -12.11 19.66
C MET A 1 -21.44 -10.78 18.97
N ILE A 2 -22.41 -10.69 18.05
CA ILE A 2 -22.76 -9.43 17.34
C ILE A 2 -23.15 -8.30 18.32
N LYS A 3 -24.01 -8.59 19.32
CA LYS A 3 -24.39 -7.62 20.37
C LYS A 3 -23.19 -7.09 21.17
N ALA A 4 -22.25 -7.97 21.53
CA ALA A 4 -21.01 -7.59 22.23
C ALA A 4 -20.08 -6.75 21.35
N SER A 5 -19.97 -7.11 20.06
CA SER A 5 -19.23 -6.35 19.06
C SER A 5 -19.77 -4.92 18.93
N LEU A 6 -21.09 -4.75 18.87
CA LEU A 6 -21.77 -3.45 18.78
C LEU A 6 -21.60 -2.61 20.06
N LEU A 7 -21.68 -3.23 21.23
CA LEU A 7 -21.47 -2.54 22.51
C LEU A 7 -20.04 -2.03 22.66
N GLN A 8 -19.04 -2.85 22.33
CA GLN A 8 -17.65 -2.42 22.35
C GLN A 8 -17.34 -1.40 21.24
N PHE A 9 -17.98 -1.53 20.07
CA PHE A 9 -17.87 -0.53 19.02
C PHE A 9 -18.36 0.84 19.50
N ARG A 10 -19.50 0.86 20.22
CA ARG A 10 -20.02 2.09 20.83
C ARG A 10 -19.04 2.71 21.84
N TYR A 11 -18.35 1.88 22.62
CA TYR A 11 -17.33 2.33 23.58
C TYR A 11 -16.05 2.85 22.91
N SER A 12 -15.59 2.17 21.85
CA SER A 12 -14.33 2.46 21.15
C SER A 12 -14.50 3.28 19.86
N TRP A 13 -15.70 3.82 19.62
CA TRP A 13 -16.11 4.47 18.36
C TRP A 13 -15.13 5.56 17.92
N ARG A 14 -14.60 6.37 18.85
CA ARG A 14 -13.65 7.44 18.52
C ARG A 14 -12.36 6.93 17.88
N VAL A 15 -11.89 5.74 18.28
CA VAL A 15 -10.69 5.09 17.73
C VAL A 15 -11.00 4.52 16.35
N TRP A 16 -12.18 3.93 16.19
CA TRP A 16 -12.62 3.37 14.93
C TRP A 16 -12.95 4.42 13.86
N VAL A 17 -13.47 5.59 14.24
CA VAL A 17 -13.69 6.71 13.31
C VAL A 17 -12.38 7.27 12.78
N THR A 18 -11.34 7.37 13.63
CA THR A 18 -9.99 7.76 13.17
C THR A 18 -9.37 6.75 12.21
N ALA A 19 -9.76 5.48 12.29
CA ALA A 19 -9.43 4.44 11.30
C ALA A 19 -10.40 4.43 10.09
N GLY A 20 -11.55 5.10 10.23
CA GLY A 20 -12.67 5.21 9.29
C GLY A 20 -12.28 5.75 7.91
N PHE A 21 -11.33 6.69 7.88
CA PHE A 21 -10.94 7.40 6.67
C PHE A 21 -10.44 6.48 5.56
N VAL A 22 -9.61 5.48 5.88
CA VAL A 22 -9.15 4.47 4.89
C VAL A 22 -10.30 3.67 4.30
N PHE A 23 -11.31 3.31 5.11
CA PHE A 23 -12.48 2.57 4.63
C PHE A 23 -13.36 3.41 3.71
N MET A 24 -13.49 4.71 4.01
CA MET A 24 -14.24 5.64 3.18
C MET A 24 -13.54 5.88 1.83
N VAL A 25 -12.21 6.08 1.82
CA VAL A 25 -11.43 6.26 0.58
C VAL A 25 -11.45 4.99 -0.27
N ALA A 26 -11.37 3.82 0.33
CA ALA A 26 -11.45 2.58 -0.43
C ALA A 26 -12.86 2.26 -0.91
N GLY A 27 -13.89 2.56 -0.11
CA GLY A 27 -15.28 2.53 -0.56
C GLY A 27 -15.53 3.48 -1.72
N TRP A 28 -14.91 4.66 -1.69
CA TRP A 28 -14.93 5.62 -2.78
C TRP A 28 -14.29 5.04 -4.04
N LEU A 29 -13.10 4.46 -3.93
CA LEU A 29 -12.41 3.86 -5.07
C LEU A 29 -13.20 2.71 -5.70
N VAL A 30 -13.69 1.77 -4.88
CA VAL A 30 -14.48 0.64 -5.38
C VAL A 30 -15.79 1.12 -5.96
N GLY A 31 -16.49 2.05 -5.29
CA GLY A 31 -17.74 2.62 -5.78
C GLY A 31 -17.58 3.43 -7.07
N PHE A 32 -16.49 4.18 -7.20
CA PHE A 32 -16.09 4.84 -8.44
C PHE A 32 -15.92 3.83 -9.58
N CYS A 33 -15.17 2.75 -9.33
CA CYS A 33 -14.93 1.72 -10.35
C CYS A 33 -16.21 0.95 -10.72
N MET A 34 -17.06 0.63 -9.74
CA MET A 34 -18.31 -0.09 -9.97
C MET A 34 -19.32 0.76 -10.74
N THR A 35 -19.43 2.05 -10.43
CA THR A 35 -20.30 2.97 -11.17
C THR A 35 -19.80 3.15 -12.60
N GLY A 36 -18.48 3.21 -12.81
CA GLY A 36 -17.87 3.22 -14.14
C GLY A 36 -18.15 1.94 -14.94
N PHE A 37 -17.96 0.79 -14.32
CA PHE A 37 -18.22 -0.53 -14.93
C PHE A 37 -19.69 -0.69 -15.34
N VAL A 38 -20.63 -0.46 -14.42
CA VAL A 38 -22.07 -0.58 -14.70
C VAL A 38 -22.53 0.43 -15.75
N GLY A 39 -22.02 1.67 -15.71
CA GLY A 39 -22.34 2.69 -16.71
C GLY A 39 -21.91 2.28 -18.12
N LEU A 40 -20.71 1.71 -18.26
CA LEU A 40 -20.19 1.22 -19.54
C LEU A 40 -20.82 -0.09 -20.02
N ASP A 41 -21.34 -0.92 -19.11
CA ASP A 41 -21.99 -2.18 -19.46
C ASP A 41 -23.25 -1.95 -20.31
N THR A 42 -23.90 -0.79 -20.15
CA THR A 42 -25.04 -0.36 -20.96
C THR A 42 -24.70 -0.06 -22.43
N LEU A 43 -23.41 0.05 -22.79
CA LEU A 43 -22.92 0.42 -24.13
C LEU A 43 -22.37 -0.79 -24.92
N SER A 44 -22.93 -1.99 -24.72
CA SER A 44 -22.46 -3.23 -25.37
C SER A 44 -22.30 -3.11 -26.89
N GLY A 45 -21.12 -3.44 -27.42
CA GLY A 45 -20.84 -3.48 -28.88
C GLY A 45 -19.76 -2.53 -29.40
N LEU A 46 -18.98 -1.89 -28.52
CA LEU A 46 -17.84 -1.04 -28.91
C LEU A 46 -16.65 -1.89 -29.40
N VAL A 47 -15.95 -1.40 -30.43
CA VAL A 47 -14.77 -2.06 -31.01
C VAL A 47 -13.60 -2.12 -30.02
N ASP A 48 -13.45 -1.08 -29.19
CA ASP A 48 -12.50 -1.03 -28.08
C ASP A 48 -13.28 -0.93 -26.76
N ASP A 49 -13.23 -1.97 -25.94
CA ASP A 49 -13.96 -2.05 -24.66
C ASP A 49 -13.22 -1.23 -23.57
N PRO A 50 -13.77 -0.11 -23.05
CA PRO A 50 -13.13 0.69 -22.00
C PRO A 50 -13.31 0.10 -20.58
N LYS A 51 -14.02 -1.03 -20.43
CA LYS A 51 -14.27 -1.69 -19.13
C LYS A 51 -13.01 -2.03 -18.32
N PRO A 52 -11.87 -2.45 -18.92
CA PRO A 52 -10.63 -2.71 -18.19
C PRO A 52 -10.10 -1.49 -17.41
N LEU A 53 -10.47 -0.26 -17.82
CA LEU A 53 -10.16 0.98 -17.13
C LEU A 53 -10.64 0.99 -15.67
N PHE A 54 -11.74 0.30 -15.38
CA PHE A 54 -12.34 0.28 -14.05
C PHE A 54 -12.10 -1.05 -13.31
N ILE A 55 -12.01 -2.18 -14.03
CA ILE A 55 -11.82 -3.50 -13.41
C ILE A 55 -10.44 -3.62 -12.76
N ILE A 56 -9.38 -3.19 -13.45
CA ILE A 56 -8.01 -3.39 -12.97
C ILE A 56 -7.73 -2.55 -11.70
N PRO A 57 -8.07 -1.24 -11.65
CA PRO A 57 -7.96 -0.45 -10.43
C PRO A 57 -8.80 -0.97 -9.27
N MET A 58 -9.98 -1.56 -9.55
CA MET A 58 -10.85 -2.15 -8.54
C MET A 58 -10.22 -3.37 -7.87
N ILE A 59 -9.68 -4.31 -8.66
CA ILE A 59 -9.01 -5.52 -8.13
C ILE A 59 -7.76 -5.11 -7.35
N PHE A 60 -6.94 -4.23 -7.93
CA PHE A 60 -5.72 -3.76 -7.28
C PHE A 60 -6.06 -3.01 -5.98
N GLY A 61 -7.03 -2.11 -6.01
CA GLY A 61 -7.43 -1.32 -4.86
C GLY A 61 -7.96 -2.17 -3.71
N SER A 62 -8.76 -3.18 -4.03
CA SER A 62 -9.27 -4.16 -3.05
C SER A 62 -8.14 -4.96 -2.40
N MET A 63 -7.17 -5.41 -3.19
CA MET A 63 -5.98 -6.11 -2.68
C MET A 63 -5.08 -5.19 -1.85
N ALA A 64 -4.83 -3.97 -2.31
CA ALA A 64 -4.03 -2.98 -1.59
C ALA A 64 -4.65 -2.67 -0.22
N LEU A 65 -5.97 -2.53 -0.14
CA LEU A 65 -6.71 -2.39 1.12
C LEU A 65 -6.44 -3.57 2.05
N PHE A 66 -6.51 -4.82 1.58
CA PHE A 66 -6.23 -6.01 2.40
C PHE A 66 -4.85 -5.96 3.09
N PHE A 67 -3.82 -5.45 2.40
CA PHE A 67 -2.47 -5.32 2.96
C PHE A 67 -2.33 -4.11 3.88
N VAL A 68 -2.87 -2.96 3.47
CA VAL A 68 -2.87 -1.69 4.20
C VAL A 68 -3.58 -1.80 5.55
N LEU A 69 -4.72 -2.50 5.61
CA LEU A 69 -5.49 -2.69 6.85
C LEU A 69 -4.71 -3.36 7.97
N GLY A 70 -3.66 -4.11 7.64
CA GLY A 70 -2.79 -4.71 8.63
C GLY A 70 -2.16 -3.69 9.60
N GLY A 71 -1.88 -2.45 9.16
CA GLY A 71 -1.36 -1.38 10.00
C GLY A 71 -2.41 -0.79 10.92
N VAL A 72 -3.57 -0.45 10.36
CA VAL A 72 -4.73 0.08 11.08
C VAL A 72 -5.20 -0.89 12.16
N ILE A 73 -5.40 -2.17 11.83
CA ILE A 73 -5.85 -3.21 12.76
C ILE A 73 -4.89 -3.35 13.93
N ARG A 74 -3.57 -3.37 13.68
CA ARG A 74 -2.57 -3.46 14.74
C ARG A 74 -2.52 -2.21 15.62
N GLY A 75 -2.71 -1.02 15.04
CA GLY A 75 -2.85 0.22 15.78
C GLY A 75 -4.02 0.16 16.76
N VAL A 76 -5.19 -0.26 16.27
CA VAL A 76 -6.40 -0.41 17.09
C VAL A 76 -6.25 -1.51 18.15
N LEU A 77 -5.73 -2.68 17.79
CA LEU A 77 -5.49 -3.78 18.73
C LEU A 77 -4.53 -3.39 19.86
N ARG A 78 -3.52 -2.56 19.57
CA ARG A 78 -2.58 -2.08 20.58
C ARG A 78 -3.23 -1.07 21.53
N ILE A 79 -4.14 -0.23 21.04
CA ILE A 79 -4.91 0.70 21.87
C ILE A 79 -5.87 -0.08 22.79
N LEU A 80 -6.52 -1.11 22.25
CA LEU A 80 -7.50 -1.95 22.97
C LEU A 80 -6.85 -3.15 23.70
N ARG A 81 -5.51 -3.15 23.83
CA ARG A 81 -4.77 -4.32 24.33
C ARG A 81 -5.16 -4.68 25.77
N GLN A 82 -5.31 -3.68 26.63
CA GLN A 82 -5.67 -3.87 28.04
C GLN A 82 -7.05 -4.51 28.18
N ASP A 83 -8.02 -4.06 27.37
CA ASP A 83 -9.37 -4.62 27.36
C ASP A 83 -9.36 -6.09 26.89
N TYR A 84 -8.57 -6.40 25.86
CA TYR A 84 -8.45 -7.77 25.35
C TYR A 84 -7.69 -8.71 26.28
N GLU A 85 -6.67 -8.22 26.99
CA GLU A 85 -5.96 -8.97 28.02
C GLU A 85 -6.89 -9.27 29.20
N LEU A 86 -7.69 -8.29 29.65
CA LEU A 86 -8.70 -8.48 30.68
C LEU A 86 -9.73 -9.54 30.26
N TRP A 87 -10.21 -9.51 29.02
CA TRP A 87 -11.15 -10.51 28.52
C TRP A 87 -10.53 -11.90 28.40
N ALA A 88 -9.25 -12.00 28.05
CA ALA A 88 -8.53 -13.26 28.05
C ALA A 88 -8.42 -13.84 29.48
N ILE A 89 -8.15 -12.99 30.49
CA ILE A 89 -8.14 -13.38 31.92
C ILE A 89 -9.52 -13.86 32.37
N LEU A 90 -10.59 -13.22 31.89
CA LEU A 90 -11.99 -13.60 32.14
C LEU A 90 -12.44 -14.86 31.36
N GLY A 91 -11.53 -15.55 30.66
CA GLY A 91 -11.81 -16.81 29.98
C GLY A 91 -12.28 -16.70 28.53
N ALA A 92 -12.22 -15.50 27.91
CA ALA A 92 -12.59 -15.34 26.50
C ALA A 92 -11.61 -16.07 25.58
N ALA A 93 -12.14 -16.90 24.67
CA ALA A 93 -11.30 -17.61 23.72
C ALA A 93 -10.68 -16.63 22.69
N PRO A 94 -9.39 -16.78 22.29
CA PRO A 94 -8.77 -15.91 21.28
C PRO A 94 -9.51 -15.85 19.93
N ARG A 95 -10.27 -16.91 19.61
CA ARG A 95 -11.16 -16.98 18.45
C ARG A 95 -12.31 -15.98 18.56
N GLN A 96 -12.87 -15.79 19.75
CA GLN A 96 -13.97 -14.85 20.00
C GLN A 96 -13.50 -13.41 19.85
N ILE A 97 -12.32 -13.06 20.40
CA ILE A 97 -11.72 -11.72 20.24
C ILE A 97 -11.44 -11.44 18.76
N THR A 98 -10.90 -12.42 18.03
CA THR A 98 -10.69 -12.27 16.59
C THR A 98 -11.98 -12.00 15.83
N LEU A 99 -13.01 -12.82 16.07
CA LEU A 99 -14.29 -12.69 15.39
C LEU A 99 -14.94 -11.33 15.68
N LEU A 100 -14.80 -10.85 16.91
CA LEU A 100 -15.32 -9.56 17.34
C LEU A 100 -14.62 -8.39 16.62
N VAL A 101 -13.29 -8.41 16.51
CA VAL A 101 -12.55 -7.35 15.78
C VAL A 101 -12.87 -7.39 14.29
N ALA A 102 -12.98 -8.59 13.72
CA ALA A 102 -13.38 -8.76 12.32
C ALA A 102 -14.79 -8.23 12.06
N ALA A 103 -15.73 -8.45 12.96
CA ALA A 103 -17.09 -7.93 12.86
C ALA A 103 -17.14 -6.39 12.95
N GLN A 104 -16.35 -5.78 13.84
CA GLN A 104 -16.23 -4.31 13.93
C GLN A 104 -15.66 -3.70 12.65
N LEU A 105 -14.64 -4.34 12.06
CA LEU A 105 -14.06 -3.93 10.78
C LEU A 105 -15.03 -4.10 9.62
N ALA A 106 -15.80 -5.19 9.60
CA ALA A 106 -16.83 -5.41 8.58
C ALA A 106 -17.92 -4.34 8.64
N PHE A 107 -18.35 -3.96 9.85
CA PHE A 107 -19.32 -2.89 10.06
C PHE A 107 -18.80 -1.52 9.58
N LEU A 108 -17.56 -1.17 9.93
CA LEU A 108 -16.91 0.04 9.42
C LEU A 108 -16.71 0.02 7.91
N GLY A 109 -16.32 -1.14 7.37
CA GLY A 109 -16.18 -1.35 5.94
C GLY A 109 -17.52 -1.16 5.20
N SER A 110 -18.63 -1.58 5.80
CA SER A 110 -19.96 -1.36 5.24
C SER A 110 -20.34 0.12 5.23
N ILE A 111 -20.12 0.84 6.33
CA ILE A 111 -20.37 2.30 6.39
C ILE A 111 -19.47 3.04 5.39
N GLY A 112 -18.18 2.68 5.33
CA GLY A 112 -17.21 3.23 4.40
C GLY A 112 -17.56 2.94 2.95
N GLY A 113 -18.03 1.73 2.64
CA GLY A 113 -18.52 1.33 1.31
C GLY A 113 -19.77 2.12 0.90
N PHE A 114 -20.72 2.28 1.81
CA PHE A 114 -21.94 3.06 1.57
C PHE A 114 -21.63 4.53 1.29
N MET A 115 -20.91 5.21 2.20
CA MET A 115 -20.51 6.61 2.01
C MET A 115 -19.61 6.77 0.77
N GLY A 116 -18.71 5.83 0.57
CA GLY A 116 -17.80 5.80 -0.56
C GLY A 116 -18.51 5.69 -1.90
N TYR A 117 -19.55 4.86 -2.01
CA TYR A 117 -20.33 4.72 -3.25
C TYR A 117 -20.98 6.03 -3.69
N PHE A 118 -21.59 6.77 -2.76
CA PHE A 118 -22.17 8.08 -3.06
C PHE A 118 -21.11 9.08 -3.54
N LEU A 119 -19.95 9.13 -2.86
CA LEU A 119 -18.84 9.93 -3.34
C LEU A 119 -18.34 9.47 -4.73
N GLY A 120 -18.36 8.16 -4.98
CA GLY A 120 -18.00 7.56 -6.26
C GLY A 120 -18.87 8.11 -7.38
N ILE A 121 -20.20 8.03 -7.24
CA ILE A 121 -21.14 8.59 -8.22
C ILE A 121 -20.88 10.07 -8.49
N MET A 122 -20.64 10.88 -7.45
CA MET A 122 -20.41 12.32 -7.63
C MET A 122 -19.10 12.64 -8.36
N THR A 123 -18.13 11.72 -8.35
CA THR A 123 -16.78 11.95 -8.88
C THR A 123 -16.52 11.26 -10.21
N VAL A 124 -17.25 10.20 -10.56
CA VAL A 124 -17.07 9.48 -11.82
C VAL A 124 -17.34 10.37 -13.03
N THR A 125 -18.45 11.10 -13.05
CA THR A 125 -18.81 11.97 -14.16
C THR A 125 -17.77 13.07 -14.44
N PRO A 126 -17.35 13.90 -13.47
CA PRO A 126 -16.34 14.93 -13.73
C PRO A 126 -14.97 14.33 -14.09
N PHE A 127 -14.58 13.21 -13.49
CA PHE A 127 -13.31 12.55 -13.82
C PHE A 127 -13.33 11.95 -15.23
N TYR A 128 -14.42 11.26 -15.60
CA TYR A 128 -14.57 10.71 -16.94
C TYR A 128 -14.65 11.80 -18.00
N GLY A 129 -15.32 12.92 -17.71
CA GLY A 129 -15.29 14.10 -18.57
C GLY A 129 -13.89 14.68 -18.75
N LEU A 130 -13.07 14.71 -17.69
CA LEU A 130 -11.66 15.12 -17.76
C LEU A 130 -10.86 14.15 -18.65
N LEU A 131 -11.05 12.83 -18.49
CA LEU A 131 -10.42 11.84 -19.36
C LEU A 131 -10.85 12.02 -20.82
N GLN A 132 -12.15 12.28 -21.08
CA GLN A 132 -12.65 12.54 -22.42
C GLN A 132 -12.05 13.82 -23.05
N GLN A 133 -11.79 14.86 -22.25
CA GLN A 133 -11.09 16.06 -22.73
C GLN A 133 -9.63 15.79 -23.11
N LEU A 134 -8.95 14.89 -22.37
CA LEU A 134 -7.55 14.56 -22.61
C LEU A 134 -7.34 13.57 -23.77
N PHE A 135 -8.26 12.60 -23.95
CA PHE A 135 -8.08 11.46 -24.86
C PHE A 135 -9.10 11.41 -26.02
N GLY A 136 -10.13 12.25 -25.96
CA GLY A 136 -11.18 12.35 -26.98
C GLY A 136 -12.28 11.28 -26.85
N GLN A 137 -13.44 11.60 -27.40
CA GLN A 137 -14.65 10.75 -27.32
C GLN A 137 -14.56 9.45 -28.15
N LYS A 138 -13.56 9.33 -29.03
CA LYS A 138 -13.30 8.10 -29.80
C LYS A 138 -12.85 6.95 -28.91
N TRP A 139 -12.02 7.23 -27.90
CA TRP A 139 -11.49 6.22 -26.97
C TRP A 139 -12.39 6.04 -25.75
N LEU A 140 -13.12 7.09 -25.36
CA LEU A 140 -13.99 7.11 -24.18
C LEU A 140 -15.38 7.58 -24.59
N PRO A 141 -16.30 6.67 -24.96
CA PRO A 141 -17.64 7.04 -25.39
C PRO A 141 -18.42 7.69 -24.26
N ASN A 142 -19.41 8.52 -24.59
CA ASN A 142 -20.28 9.13 -23.58
C ASN A 142 -21.08 8.05 -22.86
N ALA A 143 -20.77 7.87 -21.57
CA ALA A 143 -21.40 6.87 -20.73
C ALA A 143 -22.36 7.53 -19.72
N PRO A 144 -23.62 7.06 -19.60
CA PRO A 144 -24.56 7.60 -18.64
C PRO A 144 -24.27 7.04 -17.24
N PHE A 145 -23.45 7.74 -16.45
CA PHE A 145 -23.21 7.34 -15.06
C PHE A 145 -24.40 7.75 -14.18
N HIS A 146 -25.09 6.76 -13.65
CA HIS A 146 -26.26 6.93 -12.80
C HIS A 146 -26.18 6.04 -11.57
N PHE A 147 -27.03 6.33 -10.59
CA PHE A 147 -27.16 5.49 -9.41
C PHE A 147 -27.65 4.09 -9.79
N SER A 148 -26.92 3.06 -9.36
CA SER A 148 -27.29 1.66 -9.52
C SER A 148 -27.34 0.99 -8.15
N LEU A 149 -28.51 0.47 -7.78
CA LEU A 149 -28.68 -0.24 -6.51
C LEU A 149 -27.78 -1.48 -6.43
N MET A 150 -27.61 -2.19 -7.55
CA MET A 150 -26.70 -3.35 -7.62
C MET A 150 -25.25 -2.93 -7.38
N GLY A 151 -24.80 -1.84 -8.02
CA GLY A 151 -23.45 -1.31 -7.82
C GLY A 151 -23.18 -0.90 -6.36
N LEU A 152 -24.19 -0.35 -5.67
CA LEU A 152 -24.09 -0.05 -4.23
C LEU A 152 -23.92 -1.32 -3.38
N ILE A 153 -24.76 -2.33 -3.63
CA ILE A 153 -24.73 -3.60 -2.88
C ILE A 153 -23.39 -4.29 -3.08
N GLU A 154 -22.90 -4.36 -4.32
CA GLU A 154 -21.62 -5.00 -4.63
C GLU A 154 -20.42 -4.23 -4.05
N THR A 155 -20.44 -2.89 -4.12
CA THR A 155 -19.41 -2.06 -3.48
C THR A 155 -19.35 -2.30 -1.97
N CYS A 156 -20.52 -2.29 -1.32
CA CYS A 156 -20.61 -2.61 0.12
C CYS A 156 -20.11 -4.03 0.39
N ALA A 157 -20.52 -5.02 -0.39
CA ALA A 157 -20.13 -6.40 -0.21
C ALA A 157 -18.61 -6.60 -0.35
N ILE A 158 -18.00 -6.07 -1.42
CA ILE A 158 -16.56 -6.17 -1.68
C ILE A 158 -15.76 -5.56 -0.52
N VAL A 159 -16.10 -4.35 -0.09
CA VAL A 159 -15.38 -3.66 0.98
C VAL A 159 -15.58 -4.38 2.32
N THR A 160 -16.82 -4.76 2.66
CA THR A 160 -17.15 -5.45 3.91
C THR A 160 -16.46 -6.82 4.00
N VAL A 161 -16.52 -7.64 2.93
CA VAL A 161 -15.87 -8.96 2.90
C VAL A 161 -14.36 -8.79 3.02
N THR A 162 -13.76 -7.85 2.29
CA THR A 162 -12.32 -7.58 2.37
C THR A 162 -11.92 -7.16 3.77
N CYS A 163 -12.69 -6.29 4.43
CA CYS A 163 -12.44 -5.87 5.81
C CYS A 163 -12.60 -7.02 6.81
N PHE A 164 -13.60 -7.87 6.64
CA PHE A 164 -13.84 -9.03 7.49
C PHE A 164 -12.71 -10.05 7.40
N VAL A 165 -12.33 -10.44 6.18
CA VAL A 165 -11.25 -11.41 5.93
C VAL A 165 -9.90 -10.86 6.41
N SER A 166 -9.63 -9.57 6.14
CA SER A 166 -8.47 -8.86 6.68
C SER A 166 -8.46 -8.87 8.21
N GLY A 167 -9.60 -8.54 8.82
CA GLY A 167 -9.80 -8.55 10.26
C GLY A 167 -9.49 -9.91 10.88
N LEU A 168 -10.04 -10.99 10.33
CA LEU A 168 -9.78 -12.34 10.81
C LEU A 168 -8.31 -12.72 10.69
N ALA A 169 -7.71 -12.56 9.50
CA ALA A 169 -6.34 -12.99 9.24
C ALA A 169 -5.33 -12.23 10.09
N LYS A 170 -5.45 -10.89 10.16
CA LYS A 170 -4.48 -10.03 10.84
C LYS A 170 -4.65 -10.05 12.36
N THR A 171 -5.88 -10.14 12.86
CA THR A 171 -6.14 -10.20 14.31
C THR A 171 -5.71 -11.53 14.91
N ARG A 172 -5.94 -12.66 14.21
CA ARG A 172 -5.39 -13.97 14.62
C ARG A 172 -3.88 -13.91 14.72
N GLY A 173 -3.21 -13.32 13.73
CA GLY A 173 -1.76 -13.16 13.74
C GLY A 173 -1.25 -12.29 14.88
N ALA A 174 -1.99 -11.24 15.24
CA ALA A 174 -1.63 -10.33 16.32
C ALA A 174 -1.83 -10.94 17.72
N LEU A 175 -3.00 -11.54 17.99
CA LEU A 175 -3.32 -12.17 19.28
C LEU A 175 -2.39 -13.34 19.61
N LYS A 176 -2.03 -14.15 18.61
CA LYS A 176 -1.09 -15.27 18.82
C LYS A 176 0.30 -14.82 19.28
N ARG A 177 0.72 -13.59 18.93
CA ARG A 177 1.99 -13.02 19.40
C ARG A 177 1.92 -12.49 20.84
N ILE A 178 0.73 -12.22 21.34
CA ILE A 178 0.50 -11.76 22.72
C ILE A 178 0.40 -12.96 23.67
N GLY A 179 -0.13 -14.11 23.21
CA GLY A 179 -0.49 -15.24 24.08
C GLY A 179 0.47 -16.44 24.18
N THR A 180 1.52 -16.60 23.35
CA THR A 180 2.34 -17.84 23.40
C THR A 180 3.84 -17.65 23.14
N SER A 181 4.65 -18.06 24.13
CA SER A 181 6.12 -18.21 24.12
C SER A 181 6.59 -19.53 23.45
N HIS A 182 5.87 -20.09 22.48
CA HIS A 182 6.37 -21.27 21.75
C HIS A 182 6.20 -21.15 20.23
N ARG A 183 7.35 -21.36 19.59
CA ARG A 183 7.69 -21.23 18.18
C ARG A 183 7.04 -22.34 17.35
N HIS A 184 5.72 -22.31 17.13
CA HIS A 184 5.11 -23.20 16.13
C HIS A 184 5.09 -22.56 14.74
N ARG A 185 5.82 -23.19 13.80
CA ARG A 185 5.85 -22.86 12.36
C ARG A 185 4.49 -23.12 11.74
N TYR A 186 3.67 -22.08 11.59
CA TYR A 186 2.59 -22.09 10.62
C TYR A 186 2.84 -21.04 9.56
N ILE A 187 2.66 -21.45 8.31
CA ILE A 187 2.90 -20.63 7.14
C ILE A 187 1.92 -19.45 7.20
N HIS A 188 2.45 -18.25 7.41
CA HIS A 188 1.67 -17.03 7.43
C HIS A 188 0.95 -16.89 6.08
N LEU A 189 -0.35 -16.55 6.03
CA LEU A 189 -1.07 -16.38 4.75
C LEU A 189 -0.34 -15.38 3.81
N SER A 190 0.31 -14.36 4.38
CA SER A 190 1.18 -13.43 3.64
C SER A 190 2.42 -14.10 3.04
N PHE A 191 2.93 -15.17 3.65
CA PHE A 191 4.01 -16.01 3.11
C PHE A 191 3.48 -16.90 1.97
N ILE A 192 2.25 -17.42 2.06
CA ILE A 192 1.63 -18.17 0.96
C ILE A 192 1.38 -17.24 -0.24
N LEU A 193 0.72 -16.10 -0.04
CA LEU A 193 0.51 -15.11 -1.10
C LEU A 193 1.83 -14.56 -1.64
N GLY A 194 2.82 -14.31 -0.77
CA GLY A 194 4.15 -13.88 -1.19
C GLY A 194 4.89 -14.94 -1.98
N GLY A 195 4.79 -16.22 -1.58
CA GLY A 195 5.35 -17.35 -2.31
C GLY A 195 4.69 -17.52 -3.68
N LEU A 196 3.36 -17.37 -3.77
CA LEU A 196 2.63 -17.42 -5.05
C LEU A 196 3.05 -16.25 -5.96
N ALA A 197 3.10 -15.02 -5.44
CA ALA A 197 3.59 -13.86 -6.19
C ALA A 197 5.04 -14.05 -6.67
N PHE A 198 5.89 -14.65 -5.84
CA PHE A 198 7.25 -15.01 -6.21
C PHE A 198 7.31 -16.06 -7.33
N LEU A 199 6.47 -17.10 -7.27
CA LEU A 199 6.37 -18.10 -8.33
C LEU A 199 5.89 -17.50 -9.65
N VAL A 200 4.92 -16.57 -9.60
CA VAL A 200 4.43 -15.84 -10.78
C VAL A 200 5.56 -14.98 -11.36
N LEU A 201 6.26 -14.21 -10.53
CA LEU A 201 7.42 -13.41 -10.95
C LEU A 201 8.50 -14.30 -11.60
N LEU A 202 8.83 -15.42 -10.98
CA LEU A 202 9.83 -16.36 -11.48
C LEU A 202 9.37 -16.99 -12.80
N SER A 203 8.09 -17.36 -12.93
CA SER A 203 7.54 -17.88 -14.18
C SER A 203 7.61 -16.85 -15.32
N ALA A 204 7.34 -15.58 -15.05
CA ALA A 204 7.48 -14.50 -16.03
C ALA A 204 8.95 -14.29 -16.43
N ALA A 205 9.85 -14.23 -15.45
CA ALA A 205 11.28 -14.09 -15.68
C ALA A 205 11.84 -15.26 -16.50
N VAL A 206 11.51 -16.51 -16.14
CA VAL A 206 11.93 -17.70 -16.87
C VAL A 206 11.40 -17.70 -18.29
N ARG A 207 10.14 -17.28 -18.52
CA ARG A 207 9.60 -17.17 -19.88
C ARG A 207 10.38 -16.15 -20.72
N ILE A 208 10.77 -15.00 -20.15
CA ILE A 208 11.62 -14.01 -20.84
C ILE A 208 13.03 -14.61 -21.09
N ILE A 209 13.61 -15.31 -20.11
CA ILE A 209 14.97 -15.89 -20.18
C ILE A 209 15.05 -17.15 -21.06
N LEU A 210 13.96 -17.88 -21.29
CA LEU A 210 13.94 -19.06 -22.16
C LEU A 210 13.42 -18.77 -23.58
N GLN A 211 12.90 -17.57 -23.84
CA GLN A 211 12.49 -17.19 -25.19
C GLN A 211 13.66 -17.33 -26.19
N PRO A 212 13.45 -17.95 -27.36
CA PRO A 212 14.49 -18.06 -28.38
C PRO A 212 14.86 -16.67 -28.89
N ALA A 213 16.15 -16.44 -29.12
CA ALA A 213 16.66 -15.20 -29.68
C ALA A 213 16.30 -15.13 -31.17
N VAL A 214 15.12 -14.56 -31.45
CA VAL A 214 14.62 -14.33 -32.80
C VAL A 214 14.56 -12.81 -32.98
N LYS A 215 15.13 -12.30 -34.07
CA LYS A 215 14.94 -10.90 -34.48
C LYS A 215 13.44 -10.70 -34.73
N GLN A 216 12.76 -10.05 -33.80
CA GLN A 216 11.33 -9.79 -33.88
C GLN A 216 11.10 -8.34 -34.26
N THR A 217 10.04 -8.09 -35.02
CA THR A 217 9.53 -6.74 -35.23
C THR A 217 9.03 -6.16 -33.91
N PHE A 218 9.12 -4.84 -33.75
CA PHE A 218 8.71 -4.12 -32.54
C PHE A 218 7.34 -4.57 -32.00
N ASP A 219 6.30 -4.61 -32.85
CA ASP A 219 4.93 -4.98 -32.44
C ASP A 219 4.82 -6.40 -31.86
N GLN A 220 5.56 -7.37 -32.44
CA GLN A 220 5.54 -8.76 -31.97
C GLN A 220 6.26 -8.91 -30.62
N MET A 221 7.30 -8.12 -30.40
CA MET A 221 8.05 -8.07 -29.14
C MET A 221 7.21 -7.42 -28.04
N THR A 222 6.60 -6.26 -28.32
CA THR A 222 5.74 -5.54 -27.37
C THR A 222 4.54 -6.41 -26.94
N GLN A 223 3.93 -7.15 -27.86
CA GLN A 223 2.79 -8.02 -27.52
C GLN A 223 3.19 -9.26 -26.70
N ARG A 224 4.35 -9.88 -26.97
CA ARG A 224 4.78 -11.12 -26.30
C ARG A 224 5.59 -10.86 -25.02
N ALA A 225 6.60 -10.01 -25.10
CA ALA A 225 7.46 -9.66 -23.97
C ALA A 225 6.78 -8.63 -23.06
N GLY A 226 6.01 -7.68 -23.61
CA GLY A 226 5.28 -6.67 -22.83
C GLY A 226 4.25 -7.28 -21.88
N ASN A 227 3.50 -8.30 -22.30
CA ASN A 227 2.56 -9.00 -21.41
C ASN A 227 3.27 -9.74 -20.26
N GLN A 228 4.42 -10.35 -20.52
CA GLN A 228 5.21 -11.04 -19.49
C GLN A 228 5.88 -10.05 -18.55
N PHE A 229 6.33 -8.91 -19.08
CA PHE A 229 6.87 -7.81 -18.29
C PHE A 229 5.80 -7.18 -17.40
N PHE A 230 4.59 -6.98 -17.94
CA PHE A 230 3.43 -6.52 -17.19
C PHE A 230 3.13 -7.44 -16.01
N LEU A 231 3.07 -8.75 -16.27
CA LEU A 231 2.92 -9.74 -15.22
C LEU A 231 4.04 -9.66 -14.18
N ALA A 232 5.29 -9.47 -14.62
CA ALA A 232 6.46 -9.40 -13.74
C ALA A 232 6.41 -8.19 -12.80
N PHE A 233 6.17 -6.97 -13.29
CA PHE A 233 6.14 -5.81 -12.40
C PHE A 233 4.92 -5.81 -11.47
N VAL A 234 3.77 -6.31 -11.94
CA VAL A 234 2.58 -6.50 -11.09
C VAL A 234 2.86 -7.54 -10.00
N ALA A 235 3.47 -8.67 -10.36
CA ALA A 235 3.87 -9.70 -9.41
C ALA A 235 4.90 -9.19 -8.40
N LEU A 236 5.84 -8.32 -8.84
CA LEU A 236 6.82 -7.69 -7.95
C LEU A 236 6.15 -6.72 -6.96
N ALA A 237 5.19 -5.92 -7.41
CA ALA A 237 4.39 -5.07 -6.53
C ALA A 237 3.60 -5.91 -5.49
N PHE A 238 3.01 -7.03 -5.90
CA PHE A 238 2.34 -7.96 -4.99
C PHE A 238 3.31 -8.62 -4.01
N LEU A 239 4.49 -9.04 -4.47
CA LEU A 239 5.55 -9.58 -3.63
C LEU A 239 5.96 -8.55 -2.56
N GLN A 240 6.11 -7.28 -2.92
CA GLN A 240 6.40 -6.23 -1.96
C GLN A 240 5.26 -6.06 -0.95
N LEU A 241 4.00 -6.03 -1.37
CA LEU A 241 2.86 -5.96 -0.44
C LEU A 241 2.80 -7.14 0.53
N ALA A 242 3.13 -8.35 0.07
CA ALA A 242 3.05 -9.58 0.85
C ALA A 242 4.27 -9.81 1.76
N ALA A 243 5.48 -9.65 1.23
CA ALA A 243 6.76 -9.99 1.87
C ALA A 243 7.60 -8.76 2.26
N GLY A 244 7.26 -7.56 1.77
CA GLY A 244 8.04 -6.33 1.98
C GLY A 244 8.22 -5.96 3.45
N ARG A 245 7.27 -6.32 4.33
CA ARG A 245 7.42 -6.12 5.78
C ARG A 245 8.56 -6.95 6.37
N GLN A 246 8.70 -8.18 5.92
CA GLN A 246 9.79 -9.04 6.37
C GLN A 246 11.11 -8.55 5.79
N LEU A 247 11.13 -8.19 4.49
CA LEU A 247 12.31 -7.63 3.84
C LEU A 247 12.82 -6.37 4.54
N LEU A 248 11.95 -5.38 4.80
CA LEU A 248 12.31 -4.15 5.51
C LEU A 248 12.80 -4.42 6.94
N ALA A 249 12.17 -5.35 7.67
CA ALA A 249 12.60 -5.69 9.02
C ALA A 249 14.00 -6.32 9.06
N HIS A 250 14.29 -7.26 8.15
CA HIS A 250 15.63 -7.84 8.03
C HIS A 250 16.64 -6.79 7.56
N PHE A 251 16.24 -5.92 6.63
CA PHE A 251 17.10 -4.84 6.16
C PHE A 251 17.45 -3.85 7.27
N PHE A 252 16.50 -3.43 8.11
CA PHE A 252 16.80 -2.53 9.24
C PHE A 252 17.71 -3.19 10.27
N ALA A 253 17.56 -4.49 10.52
CA ALA A 253 18.46 -5.25 11.38
C ALA A 253 19.89 -5.29 10.81
N PHE A 254 20.02 -5.54 9.50
CA PHE A 254 21.29 -5.48 8.77
C PHE A 254 21.90 -4.08 8.83
N LEU A 255 21.13 -3.04 8.52
CA LEU A 255 21.59 -1.65 8.49
C LEU A 255 22.15 -1.20 9.85
N LYS A 256 21.53 -1.62 10.95
CA LYS A 256 22.05 -1.33 12.31
C LYS A 256 23.47 -1.85 12.54
N GLN A 257 23.88 -2.95 11.89
CA GLN A 257 25.25 -3.47 12.01
C GLN A 257 26.30 -2.49 11.46
N TYR A 258 25.91 -1.65 10.50
CA TYR A 258 26.78 -0.68 9.84
C TYR A 258 26.65 0.75 10.38
N LEU A 259 25.59 1.05 11.16
CA LEU A 259 25.44 2.38 11.77
C LEU A 259 26.41 2.57 12.95
N PRO A 260 26.91 3.80 13.18
CA PRO A 260 27.72 4.17 14.35
C PRO A 260 26.88 4.25 15.64
N SER A 261 25.97 3.30 15.86
CA SER A 261 25.00 3.24 16.95
C SER A 261 25.65 3.23 18.34
N LYS A 262 26.92 2.79 18.43
CA LYS A 262 27.68 2.74 19.69
C LYS A 262 28.40 4.06 20.05
N ARG A 263 28.57 4.98 19.09
CA ARG A 263 29.33 6.23 19.30
C ARG A 263 28.44 7.44 19.61
N GLN A 264 27.19 7.44 19.16
CA GLN A 264 26.28 8.56 19.34
C GLN A 264 24.95 8.07 19.91
N ALA A 265 24.59 8.54 21.11
CA ALA A 265 23.37 8.13 21.81
C ALA A 265 22.10 8.38 20.98
N ILE A 266 22.06 9.48 20.22
CA ILE A 266 20.91 9.87 19.41
C ILE A 266 20.69 8.91 18.22
N ILE A 267 21.75 8.59 17.47
CA ILE A 267 21.67 7.63 16.36
C ILE A 267 21.40 6.22 16.91
N GLY A 268 22.00 5.89 18.06
CA GLY A 268 21.74 4.66 18.79
C GLY A 268 20.26 4.49 19.09
N THR A 269 19.64 5.43 19.81
CA THR A 269 18.22 5.38 20.18
C THR A 269 17.32 5.33 18.96
N ALA A 270 17.58 6.13 17.93
CA ALA A 270 16.82 6.11 16.69
C ALA A 270 16.87 4.75 15.97
N SER A 271 18.07 4.15 15.84
CA SER A 271 18.22 2.82 15.23
C SER A 271 17.46 1.73 16.00
N TYR A 272 17.46 1.79 17.34
CA TYR A 272 16.66 0.90 18.18
C TYR A 272 15.16 1.12 18.00
N GLN A 273 14.72 2.37 17.88
CA GLN A 273 13.31 2.69 17.63
C GLN A 273 12.85 2.20 16.25
N VAL A 274 13.67 2.34 15.21
CA VAL A 274 13.37 1.81 13.87
C VAL A 274 13.17 0.29 13.92
N ILE A 275 14.03 -0.44 14.62
CA ILE A 275 13.90 -1.90 14.72
C ILE A 275 12.69 -2.30 15.58
N ALA A 276 12.52 -1.66 16.73
CA ALA A 276 11.41 -1.93 17.64
C ALA A 276 10.05 -1.64 16.99
N ASN A 277 9.98 -0.59 16.16
CA ASN A 277 8.79 -0.19 15.41
C ASN A 277 8.81 -0.66 13.94
N SER A 278 9.72 -1.54 13.54
CA SER A 278 9.94 -1.96 12.15
C SER A 278 8.66 -2.45 11.48
N GLU A 279 7.85 -3.21 12.21
CA GLU A 279 6.60 -3.75 11.71
C GLU A 279 5.52 -2.70 11.46
N ARG A 280 5.59 -1.58 12.18
CA ARG A 280 4.72 -0.41 12.01
C ARG A 280 5.23 0.45 10.85
N LEU A 281 6.52 0.75 10.83
CA LEU A 281 7.15 1.50 9.73
C LEU A 281 6.91 0.79 8.39
N ALA A 282 7.04 -0.54 8.37
CA ALA A 282 6.71 -1.35 7.20
C ALA A 282 5.25 -1.18 6.73
N THR A 283 4.28 -0.91 7.62
CA THR A 283 2.89 -0.69 7.17
C THR A 283 2.67 0.63 6.48
N MET A 284 3.57 1.60 6.66
CA MET A 284 3.59 2.84 5.89
C MET A 284 4.45 2.71 4.63
N LEU A 285 5.65 2.12 4.75
CA LEU A 285 6.64 2.08 3.68
C LEU A 285 6.31 1.08 2.57
N VAL A 286 5.80 -0.12 2.91
CA VAL A 286 5.54 -1.18 1.94
C VAL A 286 4.53 -0.78 0.85
N PRO A 287 3.40 -0.14 1.19
CA PRO A 287 2.48 0.32 0.15
C PRO A 287 3.11 1.39 -0.76
N ILE A 288 3.93 2.29 -0.21
CA ILE A 288 4.65 3.31 -1.02
C ILE A 288 5.63 2.63 -1.98
N LEU A 289 6.35 1.59 -1.53
CA LEU A 289 7.24 0.79 -2.38
C LEU A 289 6.47 0.14 -3.54
N ALA A 290 5.30 -0.42 -3.25
CA ALA A 290 4.47 -1.07 -4.27
C ALA A 290 3.97 -0.07 -5.32
N VAL A 291 3.51 1.11 -4.89
CA VAL A 291 3.11 2.21 -5.79
C VAL A 291 4.26 2.66 -6.67
N GLN A 292 5.43 2.85 -6.07
CA GLN A 292 6.62 3.25 -6.81
C GLN A 292 7.00 2.19 -7.86
N THR A 293 6.96 0.92 -7.48
CA THR A 293 7.25 -0.20 -8.38
C THR A 293 6.26 -0.26 -9.53
N LEU A 294 4.97 -0.02 -9.29
CA LEU A 294 3.97 0.06 -10.36
C LEU A 294 4.25 1.23 -11.28
N GLY A 295 4.53 2.41 -10.74
CA GLY A 295 4.84 3.60 -11.55
C GLY A 295 6.06 3.39 -12.45
N ILE A 296 7.14 2.83 -11.89
CA ILE A 296 8.36 2.55 -12.65
C ILE A 296 8.17 1.38 -13.62
N GLY A 297 7.46 0.32 -13.20
CA GLY A 297 7.13 -0.81 -14.05
C GLY A 297 6.31 -0.39 -15.27
N LEU A 298 5.31 0.48 -15.10
CA LEU A 298 4.55 1.05 -16.20
C LEU A 298 5.39 1.98 -17.06
N TYR A 299 6.22 2.83 -16.47
CA TYR A 299 7.16 3.67 -17.21
C TYR A 299 8.04 2.81 -18.13
N ILE A 300 8.64 1.76 -17.57
CA ILE A 300 9.48 0.84 -18.32
C ILE A 300 8.68 0.11 -19.40
N SER A 301 7.45 -0.31 -19.11
CA SER A 301 6.61 -1.01 -20.08
C SER A 301 6.22 -0.12 -21.26
N LEU A 302 6.02 1.19 -21.04
CA LEU A 302 5.56 2.13 -22.05
C LEU A 302 6.71 2.70 -22.89
N TYR A 303 7.84 3.02 -22.24
CA TYR A 303 8.97 3.71 -22.86
C TYR A 303 10.18 2.80 -23.12
N GLY A 304 10.25 1.63 -22.47
CA GLY A 304 11.44 0.77 -22.49
C GLY A 304 11.55 -0.10 -23.71
N PHE A 305 10.41 -0.54 -24.25
CA PHE A 305 10.34 -1.31 -25.48
C PHE A 305 10.29 -0.41 -26.73
N THR A 306 9.74 0.80 -26.61
CA THR A 306 9.38 1.68 -27.73
C THR A 306 10.53 2.59 -28.16
N PRO A 307 10.87 2.67 -29.46
CA PRO A 307 11.81 3.66 -29.97
C PRO A 307 11.36 5.10 -29.71
N ALA A 308 12.32 6.02 -29.55
CA ALA A 308 12.03 7.42 -29.29
C ALA A 308 11.19 8.04 -30.43
N GLY A 309 10.04 8.64 -30.10
CA GLY A 309 9.14 9.31 -31.06
C GLY A 309 7.93 8.49 -31.54
N GLN A 310 7.85 7.19 -31.24
CA GLN A 310 6.67 6.35 -31.51
C GLN A 310 5.81 6.08 -30.28
N VAL A 311 6.15 6.67 -29.14
CA VAL A 311 5.36 6.52 -27.92
C VAL A 311 4.09 7.33 -28.04
N ASP A 312 2.95 6.63 -28.00
CA ASP A 312 1.66 7.27 -27.82
C ASP A 312 1.55 7.82 -26.40
N VAL A 313 1.91 9.10 -26.26
CA VAL A 313 1.92 9.84 -25.00
C VAL A 313 0.53 9.84 -24.37
N GLN A 314 -0.54 9.86 -25.16
CA GLN A 314 -1.91 9.83 -24.66
C GLN A 314 -2.22 8.47 -24.02
N ASN A 315 -1.94 7.37 -24.72
CA ASN A 315 -2.15 6.02 -24.15
C ASN A 315 -1.25 5.74 -22.93
N ALA A 316 -0.02 6.28 -22.93
CA ALA A 316 0.87 6.22 -21.78
C ALA A 316 0.27 6.95 -20.57
N LEU A 317 -0.22 8.17 -20.76
CA LEU A 317 -0.76 9.02 -19.69
C LEU A 317 -2.07 8.43 -19.13
N LEU A 318 -2.94 7.90 -19.98
CA LEU A 318 -4.14 7.17 -19.56
C LEU A 318 -3.78 5.95 -18.69
N SER A 319 -2.82 5.14 -19.14
CA SER A 319 -2.33 3.98 -18.40
C SER A 319 -1.76 4.39 -17.03
N PHE A 320 -1.00 5.48 -16.96
CA PHE A 320 -0.49 6.00 -15.69
C PHE A 320 -1.59 6.41 -14.72
N ILE A 321 -2.55 7.22 -15.18
CA ILE A 321 -3.65 7.69 -14.33
C ILE A 321 -4.43 6.52 -13.75
N VAL A 322 -4.71 5.51 -14.58
CA VAL A 322 -5.57 4.39 -14.24
C VAL A 322 -4.84 3.40 -13.34
N TYR A 323 -3.64 2.97 -13.74
CA TYR A 323 -2.93 1.90 -13.05
C TYR A 323 -2.13 2.37 -11.84
N VAL A 324 -1.70 3.64 -11.77
CA VAL A 324 -0.95 4.19 -10.63
C VAL A 324 -1.84 5.02 -9.70
N GLY A 325 -2.84 5.73 -10.25
CA GLY A 325 -3.68 6.67 -9.48
C GLY A 325 -4.42 6.00 -8.32
N ALA A 326 -5.11 4.90 -8.58
CA ALA A 326 -5.82 4.14 -7.55
C ALA A 326 -4.91 3.64 -6.40
N PRO A 327 -3.77 2.98 -6.69
CA PRO A 327 -2.75 2.66 -5.68
C PRO A 327 -2.31 3.87 -4.84
N VAL A 328 -1.97 4.99 -5.50
CA VAL A 328 -1.48 6.21 -4.82
C VAL A 328 -2.49 6.70 -3.80
N ILE A 329 -3.76 6.79 -4.18
CA ILE A 329 -4.82 7.32 -3.30
C ILE A 329 -4.98 6.46 -2.04
N ILE A 330 -4.96 5.13 -2.18
CA ILE A 330 -5.03 4.21 -1.04
C ILE A 330 -3.82 4.37 -0.11
N VAL A 331 -2.63 4.53 -0.68
CA VAL A 331 -1.41 4.73 0.10
C VAL A 331 -1.44 6.03 0.88
N VAL A 332 -1.86 7.13 0.26
CA VAL A 332 -2.03 8.41 0.94
C VAL A 332 -3.04 8.28 2.09
N ALA A 333 -4.19 7.63 1.86
CA ALA A 333 -5.19 7.41 2.90
C ALA A 333 -4.64 6.59 4.08
N ASN A 334 -3.82 5.58 3.79
CA ASN A 334 -3.12 4.79 4.80
C ASN A 334 -2.13 5.63 5.61
N ILE A 335 -1.28 6.41 4.95
CA ILE A 335 -0.30 7.28 5.62
C ILE A 335 -1.02 8.23 6.58
N VAL A 336 -2.08 8.89 6.12
CA VAL A 336 -2.89 9.80 6.94
C VAL A 336 -3.49 9.07 8.13
N SER A 337 -4.11 7.91 7.93
CA SER A 337 -4.75 7.16 9.01
C SER A 337 -3.75 6.65 10.05
N VAL A 338 -2.59 6.13 9.62
CA VAL A 338 -1.55 5.68 10.55
C VAL A 338 -0.90 6.88 11.25
N ALA A 339 -0.78 8.04 10.60
CA ALA A 339 -0.31 9.30 11.23
C ALA A 339 -1.28 9.79 12.31
N MET A 340 -2.59 9.77 12.04
CA MET A 340 -3.63 10.12 13.04
C MET A 340 -3.57 9.18 14.26
N LEU A 341 -3.33 7.88 14.04
CA LEU A 341 -3.12 6.91 15.12
C LEU A 341 -1.77 7.10 15.86
N ARG A 342 -0.76 7.69 15.21
CA ARG A 342 0.59 7.93 15.78
C ARG A 342 0.60 8.96 16.88
N GLY A 343 -0.20 10.01 16.77
CA GLY A 343 -0.21 11.13 17.73
C GLY A 343 -0.36 10.70 19.19
N ARG A 344 -1.17 9.67 19.49
CA ARG A 344 -1.38 9.19 20.86
C ARG A 344 -0.20 8.38 21.43
N GLN A 345 0.47 7.58 20.61
CA GLN A 345 1.59 6.73 21.05
C GLN A 345 2.90 7.51 21.14
N GLN A 346 3.05 8.51 20.26
CA GLN A 346 4.23 9.35 20.21
C GLN A 346 4.43 10.13 21.51
N GLY A 347 3.35 10.62 22.14
CA GLY A 347 3.45 11.33 23.42
C GLY A 347 4.07 10.50 24.55
N ALA A 348 3.75 9.20 24.63
CA ALA A 348 4.32 8.32 25.66
C ALA A 348 5.83 8.08 25.44
N ASN A 349 6.25 7.88 24.18
CA ASN A 349 7.66 7.71 23.83
C ASN A 349 8.45 9.02 24.06
N LEU A 350 7.89 10.16 23.67
CA LEU A 350 8.50 11.47 23.92
C LEU A 350 8.63 11.76 25.42
N ASN A 351 7.61 11.44 26.23
CA ASN A 351 7.69 11.54 27.69
C ASN A 351 8.83 10.68 28.26
N GLN A 352 8.95 9.43 27.80
CA GLN A 352 9.99 8.52 28.28
C GLN A 352 11.39 9.03 27.93
N LEU A 353 11.60 9.49 26.69
CA LEU A 353 12.89 10.05 26.26
C LEU A 353 13.22 11.34 27.01
N HIS A 354 12.22 12.18 27.27
CA HIS A 354 12.41 13.39 28.05
C HIS A 354 12.77 13.09 29.51
N GLN A 355 12.14 12.09 30.13
CA GLN A 355 12.50 11.60 31.48
C GLN A 355 13.93 11.04 31.54
N ILE A 356 14.44 10.48 30.44
CA ILE A 356 15.83 10.02 30.32
C ILE A 356 16.81 11.20 30.13
N GLY A 357 16.31 12.43 29.96
CA GLY A 357 17.11 13.65 29.89
C GLY A 357 17.27 14.26 28.49
N PHE A 358 16.52 13.77 27.49
CA PHE A 358 16.57 14.37 26.14
C PHE A 358 15.93 15.76 26.13
N THR A 359 16.65 16.74 25.59
CA THR A 359 16.09 18.07 25.29
C THR A 359 15.19 18.03 24.06
N THR A 360 14.32 19.03 23.88
CA THR A 360 13.45 19.14 22.70
C THR A 360 14.21 19.14 21.38
N GLY A 361 15.39 19.79 21.33
CA GLY A 361 16.26 19.77 20.17
C GLY A 361 16.86 18.38 19.88
N GLN A 362 17.25 17.64 20.92
CA GLN A 362 17.74 16.27 20.78
C GLN A 362 16.63 15.29 20.36
N LEU A 363 15.39 15.50 20.81
CA LEU A 363 14.22 14.73 20.35
C LEU A 363 13.95 14.97 18.85
N MET A 364 14.09 16.21 18.38
CA MET A 364 13.97 16.52 16.95
C MET A 364 15.08 15.84 16.13
N LEU A 365 16.33 15.90 16.60
CA LEU A 365 17.45 15.25 15.94
C LEU A 365 17.29 13.71 15.89
N GLU A 366 16.76 13.13 16.97
CA GLU A 366 16.43 11.71 17.06
C GLU A 366 15.40 11.32 16.00
N ARG A 367 14.28 12.05 15.88
CA ARG A 367 13.26 11.79 14.85
C ARG A 367 13.75 12.03 13.43
N LEU A 368 14.60 13.03 13.23
CA LEU A 368 15.25 13.25 11.94
C LEU A 368 16.10 12.03 11.56
N SER A 369 16.89 11.51 12.50
CA SER A 369 17.72 10.32 12.26
C SER A 369 16.89 9.05 12.04
N GLU A 370 15.77 8.86 12.75
CA GLU A 370 14.81 7.78 12.49
C GLU A 370 14.29 7.86 11.04
N SER A 371 13.90 9.06 10.61
CA SER A 371 13.38 9.30 9.26
C SER A 371 14.44 9.03 8.17
N ILE A 372 15.68 9.46 8.39
CA ILE A 372 16.80 9.20 7.47
C ILE A 372 17.05 7.69 7.33
N ILE A 373 17.11 6.96 8.45
CA ILE A 373 17.30 5.50 8.43
C ILE A 373 16.17 4.82 7.64
N CYS A 374 14.92 5.25 7.85
CA CYS A 374 13.77 4.73 7.11
C CYS A 374 13.85 5.04 5.61
N SER A 375 14.23 6.27 5.25
CA SER A 375 14.39 6.73 3.87
C SER A 375 15.48 5.95 3.14
N VAL A 376 16.64 5.72 3.76
CA VAL A 376 17.71 4.90 3.20
C VAL A 376 17.25 3.45 3.00
N GLY A 377 16.54 2.88 3.99
CA GLY A 377 16.02 1.52 3.84
C GLY A 377 14.97 1.37 2.74
N PHE A 378 14.11 2.37 2.59
CA PHE A 378 13.19 2.45 1.46
C PHE A 378 13.94 2.53 0.13
N TYR A 379 14.93 3.42 0.02
CA TYR A 379 15.73 3.63 -1.19
C TYR A 379 16.38 2.33 -1.68
N VAL A 380 17.09 1.61 -0.79
CA VAL A 380 17.81 0.40 -1.18
C VAL A 380 16.85 -0.67 -1.69
N VAL A 381 15.74 -0.91 -0.98
CA VAL A 381 14.74 -1.91 -1.40
C VAL A 381 14.11 -1.53 -2.74
N ALA A 382 13.82 -0.25 -2.94
CA ALA A 382 13.26 0.25 -4.20
C ALA A 382 14.23 0.11 -5.38
N VAL A 383 15.50 0.46 -5.20
CA VAL A 383 16.55 0.32 -6.22
C VAL A 383 16.72 -1.14 -6.62
N VAL A 384 16.78 -2.06 -5.65
CA VAL A 384 16.88 -3.50 -5.94
C VAL A 384 15.68 -3.98 -6.77
N GLY A 385 14.46 -3.55 -6.42
CA GLY A 385 13.26 -3.84 -7.20
C GLY A 385 13.34 -3.32 -8.64
N ASN A 386 13.73 -2.07 -8.82
CA ASN A 386 13.82 -1.46 -10.14
C ASN A 386 14.92 -2.06 -11.01
N LEU A 387 16.09 -2.33 -10.44
CA LEU A 387 17.19 -2.98 -11.17
C LEU A 387 16.78 -4.38 -11.63
N SER A 388 15.99 -5.11 -10.84
CA SER A 388 15.47 -6.42 -11.27
C SER A 388 14.54 -6.30 -12.48
N LEU A 389 13.67 -5.28 -12.51
CA LEU A 389 12.80 -5.00 -13.67
C LEU A 389 13.62 -4.55 -14.88
N TYR A 390 14.60 -3.65 -14.69
CA TYR A 390 15.48 -3.20 -15.76
C TYR A 390 16.28 -4.36 -16.36
N GLY A 391 16.78 -5.28 -15.54
CA GLY A 391 17.47 -6.48 -16.01
C GLY A 391 16.56 -7.39 -16.85
N LEU A 392 15.29 -7.56 -16.46
CA LEU A 392 14.30 -8.30 -17.26
C LEU A 392 14.01 -7.62 -18.60
N LEU A 393 13.90 -6.29 -18.61
CA LEU A 393 13.77 -5.52 -19.85
C LEU A 393 14.99 -5.69 -20.75
N ALA A 394 16.19 -5.49 -20.22
CA ALA A 394 17.43 -5.56 -20.98
C ALA A 394 17.64 -6.95 -21.60
N THR A 395 17.31 -8.01 -20.87
CA THR A 395 17.36 -9.38 -21.40
C THR A 395 16.31 -9.62 -22.49
N ALA A 396 15.10 -9.07 -22.36
CA ALA A 396 14.07 -9.14 -23.40
C ALA A 396 14.50 -8.41 -24.68
N CYS A 397 15.00 -7.17 -24.56
CA CYS A 397 15.46 -6.36 -25.69
C CYS A 397 16.68 -6.99 -26.38
N ALA A 398 17.67 -7.48 -25.63
CA ALA A 398 18.86 -8.13 -26.18
C ALA A 398 18.51 -9.34 -27.05
N LYS A 399 17.52 -10.14 -26.63
CA LYS A 399 17.06 -11.30 -27.39
C LYS A 399 16.27 -10.96 -28.65
N ALA A 400 15.55 -9.85 -28.62
CA ALA A 400 14.85 -9.33 -29.78
C ALA A 400 15.79 -8.61 -30.77
N GLY A 401 17.05 -8.34 -30.37
CA GLY A 401 18.01 -7.57 -31.15
C GLY A 401 17.75 -6.06 -31.09
N LEU A 402 17.11 -5.58 -30.02
CA LEU A 402 16.72 -4.18 -29.81
C LEU A 402 17.54 -3.55 -28.68
N THR A 403 17.75 -2.24 -28.77
CA THR A 403 18.38 -1.45 -27.71
C THR A 403 17.36 -0.98 -26.69
N VAL A 404 17.75 -0.95 -25.42
CA VAL A 404 16.91 -0.39 -24.35
C VAL A 404 16.90 1.13 -24.49
N ASN A 405 15.71 1.73 -24.59
CA ASN A 405 15.55 3.17 -24.77
C ASN A 405 15.45 3.97 -23.46
N ILE A 406 15.72 3.32 -22.31
CA ILE A 406 15.67 3.94 -20.99
C ILE A 406 17.06 3.98 -20.37
N ASP A 407 17.42 5.15 -19.86
CA ASP A 407 18.66 5.35 -19.12
C ASP A 407 18.62 4.60 -17.78
N LEU A 408 19.71 3.90 -17.47
CA LEU A 408 19.92 3.22 -16.21
C LEU A 408 19.89 4.21 -15.03
N GLY A 409 20.31 5.46 -15.24
CA GLY A 409 20.28 6.52 -14.22
C GLY A 409 18.90 6.74 -13.59
N LEU A 410 17.83 6.57 -14.36
CA LEU A 410 16.44 6.70 -13.88
C LEU A 410 16.08 5.65 -12.82
N MET A 411 16.70 4.47 -12.86
CA MET A 411 16.49 3.41 -11.87
C MET A 411 17.00 3.79 -10.48
N PHE A 412 17.88 4.78 -10.38
CA PHE A 412 18.43 5.32 -9.13
C PHE A 412 17.82 6.66 -8.75
N LEU A 413 17.64 7.57 -9.72
CA LEU A 413 17.15 8.92 -9.48
C LEU A 413 15.72 8.91 -8.91
N LEU A 414 14.82 8.13 -9.50
CA LEU A 414 13.41 8.14 -9.13
C LEU A 414 13.16 7.54 -7.73
N PRO A 415 13.80 6.42 -7.34
CA PRO A 415 13.84 6.00 -5.93
C PRO A 415 14.44 7.02 -4.99
N CYS A 416 15.47 7.76 -5.41
CA CYS A 416 16.10 8.77 -4.55
C CYS A 416 15.10 9.89 -4.22
N LEU A 417 14.41 10.42 -5.24
CA LEU A 417 13.37 11.43 -5.06
C LEU A 417 12.23 10.92 -4.16
N MET A 418 11.76 9.69 -4.38
CA MET A 418 10.72 9.08 -3.54
C MET A 418 11.20 8.86 -2.10
N ALA A 419 12.44 8.42 -1.90
CA ALA A 419 13.01 8.24 -0.57
C ALA A 419 13.11 9.57 0.19
N ILE A 420 13.53 10.65 -0.48
CA ILE A 420 13.58 12.00 0.09
C ILE A 420 12.16 12.44 0.48
N ALA A 421 11.18 12.29 -0.42
CA ALA A 421 9.79 12.63 -0.15
C ALA A 421 9.23 11.87 1.06
N VAL A 422 9.46 10.55 1.13
CA VAL A 422 9.08 9.71 2.27
C VAL A 422 9.73 10.19 3.56
N GLY A 423 11.03 10.52 3.53
CA GLY A 423 11.76 11.05 4.67
C GLY A 423 11.18 12.38 5.17
N LEU A 424 10.84 13.29 4.25
CA LEU A 424 10.21 14.57 4.58
C LEU A 424 8.81 14.39 5.18
N ILE A 425 8.00 13.48 4.63
CA ILE A 425 6.66 13.18 5.16
C ILE A 425 6.74 12.60 6.57
N LEU A 426 7.60 11.60 6.79
CA LEU A 426 7.77 10.99 8.10
C LEU A 426 8.25 12.01 9.14
N PHE A 427 9.26 12.81 8.78
CA PHE A 427 9.76 13.86 9.64
C PHE A 427 8.72 14.94 9.93
N GLY A 428 7.93 15.36 8.94
CA GLY A 428 6.86 16.35 9.11
C GLY A 428 5.77 15.87 10.07
N ILE A 429 5.38 14.59 9.99
CA ILE A 429 4.45 13.98 10.94
C ILE A 429 5.03 14.02 12.36
N ASP A 430 6.32 13.69 12.50
CA ASP A 430 7.01 13.68 13.78
C ASP A 430 7.20 15.08 14.37
N TRP A 431 7.51 16.05 13.52
CA TRP A 431 7.66 17.46 13.88
C TRP A 431 6.37 18.02 14.48
N ILE A 432 5.23 17.83 13.81
CA ILE A 432 3.92 18.26 14.31
C ILE A 432 3.60 17.56 15.64
N GLY A 433 3.95 16.28 15.76
CA GLY A 433 3.80 15.50 17.00
C GLY A 433 4.57 16.11 18.17
N ILE A 434 5.84 16.48 17.96
CA ILE A 434 6.69 17.08 18.98
C ILE A 434 6.21 18.49 19.36
N GLN A 435 5.80 19.31 18.39
CA GLN A 435 5.28 20.66 18.66
C GLN A 435 4.03 20.61 19.56
N ARG A 436 3.07 19.73 19.24
CA ARG A 436 1.87 19.54 20.07
C ARG A 436 2.21 19.03 21.47
N TRP A 437 3.16 18.12 21.56
CA TRP A 437 3.63 17.60 22.85
C TRP A 437 4.31 18.67 23.70
N ALA A 438 5.19 19.48 23.10
CA ALA A 438 5.91 20.54 23.79
C ALA A 438 4.95 21.59 24.38
N VAL A 439 3.89 21.97 23.65
CA VAL A 439 2.85 22.88 24.16
C VAL A 439 2.11 22.29 25.37
N LEU A 440 1.76 21.00 25.32
CA LEU A 440 1.06 20.33 26.42
C LEU A 440 1.94 20.14 27.66
N PHE A 441 3.25 19.97 27.48
CA PHE A 441 4.20 19.79 28.58
C PHE A 441 4.61 21.11 29.22
N ARG A 442 4.62 22.22 28.46
CA ARG A 442 4.92 23.57 29.00
C ARG A 442 3.79 24.15 29.85
N ASN A 443 2.58 23.61 29.73
CA ASN A 443 1.38 24.01 30.48
C ASN A 443 1.09 23.09 31.69
N ARG A 444 2.02 22.18 32.02
CA ARG A 444 2.03 21.38 33.24
C ARG A 444 3.28 21.73 34.03
#